data_AF-C0FWY3-F1
#
_entry.id   AF-C0FWY3-F1
#
_cell.length_a   1.000
_cell.length_b   1.000
_cell.length_c   1.000
_cell.angle_alpha   90.00
_cell.angle_beta   90.00
_cell.angle_gamma   90.00
#
_symmetry.space_group_name_H-M   'P 1'
#
loop_
_entity.id
_entity.type
_entity.pdbx_description
1 polymer ?
#
loop_
_entity_poly.entity_id
_entity_poly.type
_entity_poly.pdbx_seq_one_letter_code
_entity_poly.pdbx_strand_id
1 'polypeptide(L)' 'MKLYQRIYTAYKKDGLRKIAKGCFDIIFLDCNLPDGTGFSFCVIICYQIFLPLYFPLSEFVNTGGTI' A
#
# COMPACT_ATOMS: atom_id res chain seq x y z
N MET A 1 -2.77 7.04 -24.94
CA MET A 1 -2.97 7.96 -23.78
C MET A 1 -2.91 7.11 -22.51
N LYS A 2 -2.03 7.40 -21.55
CA LYS A 2 -2.04 6.71 -20.24
C LYS A 2 -3.09 7.39 -19.37
N LEU A 3 -4.07 6.62 -18.91
CA LEU A 3 -5.18 7.11 -18.08
C LEU A 3 -4.76 7.35 -16.62
N TYR A 4 -3.71 6.67 -16.16
CA TYR A 4 -3.20 6.78 -14.80
C TYR A 4 -1.72 6.39 -14.73
N GLN A 5 -1.00 6.96 -13.77
CA GLN A 5 0.38 6.60 -13.44
C GLN A 5 0.40 5.74 -12.18
N ARG A 6 1.12 4.61 -12.22
CA ARG A 6 1.26 3.70 -11.08
C ARG A 6 2.67 3.74 -10.53
N ILE A 7 2.78 3.70 -9.21
CA ILE A 7 4.03 3.55 -8.49
C ILE A 7 3.85 2.40 -7.50
N TYR A 8 4.77 1.45 -7.52
CA TYR A 8 4.73 0.26 -6.66
C TYR A 8 5.83 0.30 -5.61
N THR A 9 5.56 -0.27 -4.45
CA THR A 9 6.51 -0.45 -3.35
C THR A 9 6.10 -1.65 -2.52
N ALA A 10 7.07 -2.47 -2.14
CA ALA A 10 6.82 -3.68 -1.33
C ALA A 10 6.97 -3.42 0.18
N TYR A 11 7.60 -2.30 0.56
CA TYR A 11 7.94 -1.99 1.95
C TYR A 11 7.22 -0.72 2.41
N LYS A 12 6.77 -0.73 3.66
CA LYS A 12 6.17 0.40 4.38
C LYS A 12 7.08 1.62 4.36
N LYS A 13 8.37 1.45 4.69
CA LYS A 13 9.35 2.56 4.75
C LYS A 13 9.47 3.31 3.41
N ASP A 14 9.44 2.57 2.31
CA ASP A 14 9.59 3.13 0.96
C ASP A 14 8.28 3.74 0.47
N GLY A 15 7.15 3.16 0.89
CA GLY A 15 5.83 3.77 0.71
C GLY A 15 5.73 5.14 1.38
N LEU A 16 6.15 5.25 2.65
CA LEU A 16 6.19 6.53 3.37
C LEU A 16 7.05 7.57 2.64
N ARG A 17 8.26 7.20 2.19
CA ARG A 17 9.12 8.13 1.44
C ARG A 17 8.51 8.59 0.12
N LYS A 18 7.74 7.75 -0.56
CA LYS A 18 7.07 8.09 -1.82
C LYS A 18 5.88 9.00 -1.57
N ILE A 19 5.04 8.65 -0.60
CA ILE A 19 3.90 9.44 -0.14
C ILE A 19 4.35 10.84 0.27
N ALA A 20 5.43 10.96 1.05
CA ALA A 20 5.97 12.25 1.46
C ALA A 20 6.51 13.11 0.29
N LYS A 21 6.81 12.51 -0.86
CA LYS A 21 7.41 13.18 -2.02
C LYS A 21 6.42 13.49 -3.15
N GLY A 22 5.22 12.93 -3.13
CA GLY A 22 4.31 12.99 -4.27
C GLY A 22 2.86 13.16 -3.86
N CYS A 23 2.09 13.82 -4.73
CA CYS A 23 0.63 13.81 -4.65
C CYS A 23 0.12 12.54 -5.34
N PHE A 24 -0.57 11.70 -4.59
CA PHE A 24 -1.27 10.52 -5.11
C PHE A 24 -2.77 10.82 -5.09
N ASP A 25 -3.52 10.36 -6.08
CA ASP A 25 -4.98 10.49 -6.07
C ASP A 25 -5.64 9.32 -5.30
N ILE A 26 -5.03 8.14 -5.37
CA ILE A 26 -5.54 6.89 -4.79
C ILE A 26 -4.37 6.07 -4.27
N ILE A 27 -4.55 5.46 -3.09
CA ILE A 27 -3.57 4.56 -2.48
C ILE A 27 -4.21 3.18 -2.28
N PHE A 28 -3.52 2.15 -2.79
CA PHE A 28 -3.82 0.75 -2.48
C PHE A 28 -2.78 0.24 -1.47
N LEU A 29 -3.27 -0.26 -0.33
CA LEU A 29 -2.41 -0.66 0.77
C LEU A 29 -2.63 -2.13 1.15
N ASP A 30 -1.61 -2.96 0.94
CA ASP A 30 -1.59 -4.32 1.46
C ASP A 30 -1.42 -4.32 2.99
N CYS A 31 -2.17 -5.17 3.67
CA CYS A 31 -2.08 -5.37 5.11
C CYS A 31 -0.86 -6.20 5.52
N ASN A 32 -0.34 -7.05 4.62
CA ASN A 32 0.74 -7.99 4.88
C ASN A 32 2.09 -7.45 4.36
N LEU A 33 2.58 -6.38 4.98
CA LEU A 33 3.89 -5.82 4.65
C LEU A 33 5.01 -6.57 5.40
N PRO A 34 6.17 -6.80 4.76
CA PRO A 34 7.29 -7.52 5.37
C PRO A 34 7.99 -6.72 6.49
N ASP A 35 7.88 -5.39 6.49
CA ASP A 35 8.51 -4.48 7.46
C ASP A 35 7.52 -3.89 8.48
N GLY A 36 6.32 -4.47 8.62
CA GLY A 36 5.34 -4.12 9.65
C GLY A 36 3.90 -4.42 9.24
N THR A 37 2.93 -4.09 10.08
CA THR A 37 1.51 -4.31 9.72
C THR A 37 0.99 -3.17 8.85
N GLY A 38 0.27 -3.48 7.76
CA GLY A 38 -0.38 -2.45 6.94
C GLY A 38 -1.44 -1.66 7.70
N PHE A 39 -1.99 -2.19 8.80
CA PHE A 39 -2.86 -1.43 9.71
C PHE A 39 -2.12 -0.24 10.36
N SER A 40 -0.92 -0.47 10.90
CA SER A 40 -0.10 0.62 11.45
C SER A 40 0.27 1.66 10.39
N PHE A 41 0.38 1.24 9.13
CA PHE A 41 0.70 2.13 8.04
C PHE A 41 -0.52 2.95 7.61
N CYS A 42 -1.71 2.36 7.58
CA CYS A 42 -2.98 3.07 7.35
C CYS A 42 -3.17 4.22 8.30
N VAL A 43 -3.00 3.99 9.62
CA VAL A 43 -3.17 5.04 10.63
C VAL A 43 -2.30 6.26 10.29
N ILE A 44 -1.02 6.03 9.97
CA ILE A 44 -0.09 7.09 9.60
C ILE A 44 -0.54 7.83 8.33
N ILE A 45 -0.98 7.10 7.31
CA ILE A 45 -1.46 7.71 6.05
C ILE A 45 -2.71 8.55 6.31
N CYS A 46 -3.68 8.05 7.07
CA CYS A 46 -4.90 8.79 7.41
C CYS A 46 -4.62 10.08 8.20
N TYR A 47 -3.56 10.10 9.01
CA TYR A 47 -3.14 11.34 9.71
C TYR A 47 -2.41 12.33 8.80
N GLN A 48 -1.72 11.85 7.76
CA GLN A 48 -0.92 12.71 6.89
C GLN A 48 -1.65 13.18 5.63
N ILE A 49 -2.70 12.48 5.19
CA ILE A 49 -3.35 12.75 3.91
C ILE A 49 -4.84 12.44 3.94
N PHE A 50 -5.64 13.39 3.46
CA PHE A 50 -7.07 13.22 3.19
C PHE A 50 -7.28 12.60 1.80
N LEU A 51 -6.83 11.37 1.61
CA LEU A 51 -6.99 10.63 0.35
C LEU A 51 -7.79 9.35 0.53
N PRO A 52 -8.53 8.91 -0.51
CA PRO A 52 -9.20 7.62 -0.48
C PRO A 52 -8.17 6.48 -0.42
N LEU A 53 -8.25 5.70 0.66
CA LEU A 53 -7.39 4.54 0.93
C LEU A 53 -8.19 3.26 0.74
N TYR A 54 -7.67 2.36 -0.11
CA TYR A 54 -8.28 1.06 -0.36
C TYR A 54 -7.40 -0.06 0.16
N PHE A 55 -8.01 -0.96 0.94
CA PHE A 55 -7.41 -2.24 1.32
C PHE A 55 -7.91 -3.30 0.34
N PRO A 56 -7.08 -3.75 -0.61
CA PRO A 56 -7.44 -4.95 -1.36
C PRO A 56 -7.58 -6.09 -0.34
N LEU A 57 -8.75 -6.74 -0.32
CA LEU A 57 -8.90 -8.04 0.33
C LEU A 57 -7.89 -8.96 -0.36
N SER A 58 -6.82 -9.31 0.36
CA SER A 58 -5.93 -10.36 -0.10
C SER A 58 -6.75 -11.64 -0.07
N GLU A 59 -7.16 -12.14 -1.24
CA GLU A 59 -7.51 -13.55 -1.33
C GLU A 59 -6.28 -14.29 -0.83
N PHE A 60 -6.41 -15.07 0.25
CA PHE A 60 -5.37 -16.01 0.65
C PHE A 60 -5.12 -16.91 -0.55
N VAL A 61 -4.12 -16.58 -1.37
CA VAL A 61 -3.53 -17.53 -2.30
C VAL A 61 -2.83 -18.53 -1.39
N ASN A 62 -3.60 -19.52 -0.94
CA ASN A 62 -3.09 -20.76 -0.42
C ASN A 62 -2.43 -21.45 -1.62
N THR A 63 -1.19 -21.07 -1.96
CA THR A 63 -0.32 -21.94 -2.74
C THR A 63 -0.03 -23.15 -1.88
N GLY A 64 -0.97 -24.10 -1.88
CA GLY A 64 -0.76 -25.49 -1.51
C GLY A 64 0.19 -26.14 -2.51
N GLY A 65 1.43 -25.65 -2.54
CA GLY A 65 2.51 -26.11 -3.40
C GLY A 65 3.67 -26.54 -2.52
N THR A 66 3.74 -27.84 -2.29
CA THR A 66 4.85 -28.58 -1.69
C THR A 66 6.20 -28.19 -2.31
N ILE A 67 7.21 -28.02 -1.45
CA ILE A 67 8.61 -28.35 -1.78
C ILE A 67 9.15 -29.25 -0.67
#